data_AF-S4SV18-F1
#
_entry.id   AF-S4SV18-F1
#
_cell.length_a   1.000
_cell.length_b   1.000
_cell.length_c   1.000
_cell.angle_alpha   90.00
_cell.angle_beta   90.00
_cell.angle_gamma   90.00
#
_symmetry.space_group_name_H-M   'P 1'
#
loop_
_entity.id
_entity.type
_entity.pdbx_description
1 polymer ?
#
loop_
_entity_poly.entity_id
_entity_poly.type
_entity_poly.pdbx_seq_one_letter_code
_entity_poly.pdbx_strand_id
1 'polypeptide(L)'
;VEMILKFFDMFLKLKDLTTSDNFKEYDPDSKGIISKKDFHKSMENQKQYTQSEIEFLLSCAEADENDMFNYEEFVARFHEPAKDIGFNVAVLLTNLSEHMPHDSRLSTFLDLAESVLSYFEPYLGRIEIMGSAKRIERVYFEISESSRTQWEKPQVKESKRQFIFDVVNEGGESEKMEMFVNFCEDTIFEMQLASQISEPDVSERREEEEEDAGPDEAEEEEEIPESQSAFSATCTSVKRKISSFRQMLTIRSMRRQFKKVLKLSI
;
A
#
# COMPACT_ATOMS: atom_id res chain seq x y z
N VAL A 1 12.12 6.36 -24.60
CA VAL A 1 11.67 5.11 -23.96
C VAL A 1 12.79 4.49 -23.13
N GLU A 2 13.98 4.24 -23.71
CA GLU A 2 15.11 3.67 -22.96
C GLU A 2 15.47 4.46 -21.69
N MET A 3 15.56 5.80 -21.77
CA MET A 3 15.82 6.63 -20.59
C MET A 3 14.74 6.54 -19.51
N ILE A 4 13.48 6.29 -19.90
CA ILE A 4 12.37 6.13 -18.96
C ILE A 4 12.51 4.77 -18.24
N LEU A 5 12.84 3.71 -18.98
CA LEU A 5 13.08 2.39 -18.38
C LEU A 5 14.31 2.41 -17.47
N LYS A 6 15.39 3.09 -17.86
CA LYS A 6 16.56 3.31 -16.99
C LYS A 6 16.21 4.11 -15.73
N PHE A 7 15.34 5.11 -15.84
CA PHE A 7 14.87 5.84 -14.68
C PHE A 7 14.18 4.90 -13.69
N PHE A 8 13.20 4.11 -14.14
CA PHE A 8 12.54 3.12 -13.28
C PHE A 8 13.51 2.10 -12.70
N ASP A 9 14.41 1.57 -13.53
CA ASP A 9 15.43 0.61 -13.09
C ASP A 9 16.29 1.17 -11.94
N MET A 10 16.80 2.40 -12.05
CA MET A 10 17.60 3.03 -11.00
C MET A 10 16.82 3.20 -9.69
N PHE A 11 15.59 3.70 -9.75
CA PHE A 11 14.84 4.08 -8.55
C PHE A 11 14.11 2.91 -7.88
N LEU A 12 13.69 1.89 -8.63
CA LEU A 12 13.06 0.69 -8.06
C LEU A 12 14.06 -0.12 -7.23
N LYS A 13 15.33 -0.18 -7.66
CA LYS A 13 16.43 -0.83 -6.93
C LYS A 13 16.77 -0.17 -5.59
N LEU A 14 16.35 1.07 -5.34
CA LEU A 14 16.66 1.76 -4.08
C LEU A 14 16.06 1.06 -2.87
N LYS A 15 14.84 0.52 -2.97
CA LYS A 15 14.20 -0.19 -1.85
C LYS A 15 14.98 -1.45 -1.48
N ASP A 16 15.47 -2.20 -2.46
CA ASP A 16 16.28 -3.40 -2.23
C ASP A 16 17.66 -3.06 -1.67
N LEU A 17 18.25 -1.93 -2.10
CA LEU A 17 19.49 -1.40 -1.55
C LEU A 17 19.35 -1.07 -0.05
N THR A 18 18.38 -0.22 0.31
CA THR A 18 18.25 0.32 1.67
C THR A 18 17.68 -0.67 2.68
N THR A 19 17.02 -1.73 2.22
CA THR A 19 16.50 -2.78 3.11
C THR A 19 17.51 -3.92 3.36
N SER A 20 18.61 -3.98 2.59
CA SER A 20 19.63 -5.01 2.72
C SER A 20 20.39 -4.94 4.05
N ASP A 21 20.78 -6.11 4.60
CA ASP A 21 21.49 -6.19 5.87
C ASP A 21 22.81 -5.40 5.85
N ASN A 22 23.55 -5.47 4.73
CA ASN A 22 24.80 -4.72 4.54
C ASN A 22 24.59 -3.20 4.56
N PHE A 23 23.45 -2.71 4.06
CA PHE A 23 23.15 -1.27 4.09
C PHE A 23 22.83 -0.82 5.52
N LYS A 24 22.07 -1.65 6.26
CA LYS A 24 21.68 -1.35 7.65
C LYS A 24 22.87 -1.26 8.61
N GLU A 25 24.03 -1.82 8.27
CA GLU A 25 25.26 -1.64 9.06
C GLU A 25 25.71 -0.17 9.15
N TYR A 26 25.34 0.68 8.18
CA TYR A 26 25.65 2.11 8.19
C TYR A 26 24.70 2.93 9.08
N ASP A 27 23.55 2.37 9.48
CA ASP A 27 22.58 2.99 10.38
C ASP A 27 22.07 1.99 11.42
N PRO A 28 22.92 1.57 12.38
CA PRO A 28 22.57 0.55 13.37
C PRO A 28 21.44 1.00 14.30
N ASP A 29 21.25 2.32 14.46
CA ASP A 29 20.22 2.90 15.30
C ASP A 29 18.90 3.15 14.54
N SER A 30 18.85 2.86 13.23
CA SER A 30 17.68 3.09 12.35
C SER A 30 17.14 4.53 12.44
N LYS A 31 18.05 5.50 12.35
CA LYS A 31 17.73 6.94 12.34
C LYS A 31 17.22 7.43 10.99
N GLY A 32 17.42 6.66 9.92
CA GLY A 32 17.05 7.03 8.56
C GLY A 32 18.07 7.94 7.87
N ILE A 33 19.29 8.10 8.42
CA ILE A 33 20.29 9.08 7.94
C ILE A 33 21.59 8.37 7.58
N ILE A 34 22.19 8.75 6.45
CA ILE A 34 23.46 8.21 5.97
C ILE A 34 24.34 9.31 5.35
N SER A 35 25.66 9.11 5.36
CA SER A 35 26.59 10.00 4.64
C SER A 35 26.56 9.71 3.14
N LYS A 36 26.75 10.73 2.29
CA LYS A 36 26.89 10.56 0.83
C LYS A 36 28.00 9.58 0.46
N LYS A 37 29.09 9.56 1.23
CA LYS A 37 30.22 8.66 1.03
C LYS A 37 29.86 7.19 1.30
N ASP A 38 29.14 6.94 2.39
CA ASP A 38 28.75 5.56 2.74
C ASP A 38 27.65 5.04 1.81
N PHE A 39 26.73 5.92 1.38
CA PHE A 39 25.74 5.60 0.37
C PHE A 39 26.39 5.23 -0.97
N HIS A 40 27.35 6.03 -1.43
CA HIS A 40 28.18 5.75 -2.61
C HIS A 40 28.85 4.38 -2.51
N LYS A 41 29.54 4.11 -1.41
CA LYS A 41 30.22 2.83 -1.15
C LYS A 41 29.24 1.65 -1.13
N SER A 42 28.04 1.82 -0.57
CA SER A 42 27.02 0.78 -0.53
C SER A 42 26.53 0.42 -1.94
N MET A 43 26.30 1.42 -2.80
CA MET A 43 25.92 1.22 -4.21
C MET A 43 27.01 0.51 -5.02
N GLU A 44 28.28 0.90 -4.84
CA GLU A 44 29.42 0.23 -5.50
C GLU A 44 29.54 -1.24 -5.08
N ASN A 45 29.33 -1.54 -3.79
CA ASN A 45 29.42 -2.90 -3.27
C ASN A 45 28.35 -3.84 -3.83
N GLN A 46 27.13 -3.33 -4.05
CA GLN A 46 26.05 -4.14 -4.61
C GLN A 46 26.21 -4.43 -6.11
N LYS A 47 26.99 -3.63 -6.84
CA LYS A 47 27.28 -3.80 -8.28
C LYS A 47 26.03 -3.83 -9.18
N GLN A 48 24.95 -3.19 -8.75
CA GLN A 48 23.70 -3.07 -9.52
C GLN A 48 23.56 -1.74 -10.27
N TYR A 49 24.48 -0.81 -10.02
CA TYR A 49 24.54 0.53 -10.59
C TYR A 49 25.87 0.74 -11.31
N THR A 50 25.83 1.52 -12.38
CA THR A 50 27.01 2.07 -13.05
C THR A 50 27.48 3.34 -12.33
N GLN A 51 28.75 3.71 -12.51
CA GLN A 51 29.32 4.91 -11.88
C GLN A 51 28.51 6.18 -12.16
N SER A 52 28.05 6.37 -13.41
CA SER A 52 27.22 7.52 -13.79
C SER A 52 25.85 7.53 -13.11
N GLU A 53 25.26 6.37 -12.85
CA GLU A 53 23.97 6.27 -12.16
C GLU A 53 24.12 6.59 -10.67
N ILE A 54 25.21 6.14 -10.05
CA ILE A 54 25.54 6.48 -8.67
C ILE A 54 25.75 7.99 -8.52
N GLU A 55 26.53 8.60 -9.41
CA GLU A 55 26.75 10.06 -9.43
C GLU A 55 25.44 10.83 -9.61
N PHE A 56 24.56 10.36 -10.50
CA PHE A 56 23.24 10.94 -10.70
C PHE A 56 22.38 10.87 -9.43
N LEU A 57 22.28 9.70 -8.79
CA LEU A 57 21.51 9.53 -7.55
C LEU A 57 22.03 10.40 -6.41
N LEU A 58 23.36 10.48 -6.24
CA LEU A 58 23.99 11.36 -5.25
C LEU A 58 23.76 12.85 -5.52
N SER A 59 23.62 13.24 -6.79
CA SER A 59 23.26 14.61 -7.17
C SER A 59 21.81 14.97 -6.83
N CYS A 60 20.92 13.97 -6.79
CA CYS A 60 19.53 14.13 -6.35
C CYS A 60 19.39 14.18 -4.82
N ALA A 61 20.38 13.68 -4.07
CA ALA A 61 20.36 13.66 -2.61
C ALA A 61 20.71 15.03 -2.02
N GLU A 62 19.75 15.60 -1.28
CA GLU A 62 19.90 16.85 -0.55
C GLU A 62 20.58 16.57 0.80
N ALA A 63 21.87 16.92 0.91
CA ALA A 63 22.65 16.70 2.12
C ALA A 63 22.88 18.00 2.90
N ASP A 64 23.10 17.85 4.20
CA ASP A 64 23.45 18.93 5.12
C ASP A 64 24.94 19.35 5.01
N GLU A 65 25.38 20.23 5.90
CA GLU A 65 26.78 20.71 5.95
C GLU A 65 27.81 19.60 6.23
N ASN A 66 27.38 18.44 6.74
CA ASN A 66 28.24 17.30 7.05
C ASN A 66 28.16 16.18 6.00
N ASP A 67 27.60 16.46 4.81
CA ASP A 67 27.33 15.48 3.76
C ASP A 67 26.38 14.33 4.20
N MET A 68 25.56 14.55 5.22
CA MET A 68 24.54 13.61 5.69
C MET A 68 23.19 13.91 5.05
N PHE A 69 22.41 12.90 4.69
CA PHE A 69 21.06 13.06 4.18
C PHE A 69 20.11 11.99 4.69
N ASN A 70 18.81 12.28 4.68
CA ASN A 70 17.76 11.34 5.04
C ASN A 70 17.51 10.38 3.87
N TYR A 71 17.95 9.11 3.99
CA TYR A 71 17.77 8.14 2.93
C TYR A 71 16.34 7.61 2.88
N GLU A 72 15.60 7.60 3.98
CA GLU A 72 14.20 7.15 4.00
C GLU A 72 13.31 8.11 3.23
N GLU A 73 13.48 9.41 3.47
CA GLU A 73 12.81 10.46 2.70
C GLU A 73 13.21 10.42 1.23
N PHE A 74 14.51 10.21 0.95
CA PHE A 74 15.00 10.06 -0.42
C PHE A 74 14.33 8.88 -1.13
N VAL A 75 14.24 7.71 -0.47
CA VAL A 75 13.53 6.55 -1.03
C VAL A 75 12.05 6.87 -1.20
N ALA A 76 11.35 7.40 -0.20
CA ALA A 76 9.93 7.74 -0.31
C ALA A 76 9.64 8.71 -1.46
N ARG A 77 10.51 9.70 -1.68
CA ARG A 77 10.36 10.72 -2.73
C ARG A 77 10.56 10.18 -4.14
N PHE A 78 11.40 9.18 -4.33
CA PHE A 78 11.76 8.70 -5.67
C PHE A 78 11.28 7.29 -5.98
N HIS A 79 11.29 6.38 -5.01
CA HIS A 79 10.84 5.00 -5.18
C HIS A 79 9.32 4.91 -5.32
N GLU A 80 8.53 5.52 -4.42
CA GLU A 80 7.06 5.36 -4.44
C GLU A 80 6.44 5.91 -5.74
N PRO A 81 6.78 7.12 -6.22
CA PRO A 81 6.28 7.58 -7.53
C PRO A 81 6.76 6.71 -8.71
N ALA A 82 7.99 6.18 -8.62
CA ALA A 82 8.51 5.26 -9.63
C ALA A 82 7.77 3.91 -9.62
N LYS A 83 7.37 3.44 -8.44
CA LYS A 83 6.59 2.22 -8.25
C LYS A 83 5.19 2.37 -8.84
N ASP A 84 4.49 3.45 -8.51
CA ASP A 84 3.12 3.70 -8.93
C ASP A 84 2.99 3.79 -10.47
N ILE A 85 3.86 4.56 -11.11
CA ILE A 85 3.85 4.71 -12.57
C ILE A 85 4.48 3.47 -13.25
N GLY A 86 5.54 2.93 -12.64
CA GLY A 86 6.30 1.79 -13.17
C GLY A 86 5.43 0.54 -13.35
N PHE A 87 4.48 0.31 -12.44
CA PHE A 87 3.56 -0.82 -12.55
C PHE A 87 2.76 -0.78 -13.86
N ASN A 88 2.22 0.38 -14.24
CA ASN A 88 1.48 0.54 -15.49
C ASN A 88 2.35 0.31 -16.73
N VAL A 89 3.63 0.70 -16.67
CA VAL A 89 4.60 0.43 -17.75
C VAL A 89 4.88 -1.07 -17.88
N ALA A 90 5.06 -1.76 -16.75
CA ALA A 90 5.25 -3.22 -16.72
C ALA A 90 4.03 -3.95 -17.28
N VAL A 91 2.82 -3.56 -16.89
CA VAL A 91 1.56 -4.12 -17.43
C VAL A 91 1.47 -3.92 -18.94
N LEU A 92 1.78 -2.72 -19.44
CA LEU A 92 1.74 -2.43 -20.87
C LEU A 92 2.71 -3.30 -21.66
N LEU A 93 3.96 -3.44 -21.19
CA LEU A 93 4.97 -4.26 -21.86
C LEU A 93 4.60 -5.75 -21.85
N THR A 94 4.10 -6.26 -20.72
CA THR A 94 3.60 -7.64 -20.59
C THR A 94 2.40 -7.88 -21.51
N ASN A 95 1.46 -6.95 -21.58
CA ASN A 95 0.30 -7.06 -22.46
C ASN A 95 0.72 -7.10 -23.93
N LEU A 96 1.61 -6.18 -24.36
CA LEU A 96 2.11 -6.16 -25.73
C LEU A 96 2.89 -7.43 -26.08
N SER A 97 3.69 -7.97 -25.15
CA SER A 97 4.50 -9.17 -25.41
C SER A 97 3.64 -10.42 -25.59
N GLU A 98 2.54 -10.52 -24.84
CA GLU A 98 1.56 -11.60 -25.01
C GLU A 98 0.75 -11.50 -26.32
N HIS A 99 0.47 -10.28 -26.79
CA HIS A 99 -0.30 -10.06 -28.02
C HIS A 99 0.54 -10.04 -29.30
N MET A 100 1.84 -9.73 -29.21
CA MET A 100 2.77 -9.64 -30.35
C MET A 100 4.08 -10.41 -30.09
N PRO A 101 4.04 -11.74 -29.88
CA PRO A 101 5.19 -12.53 -29.42
C PRO A 101 6.33 -12.69 -30.44
N HIS A 102 6.12 -12.30 -31.70
CA HIS A 102 7.10 -12.46 -32.79
C HIS A 102 7.67 -11.13 -33.30
N ASP A 103 7.37 -10.01 -32.65
CA ASP A 103 7.94 -8.71 -33.03
C ASP A 103 9.32 -8.51 -32.37
N SER A 104 10.38 -8.63 -33.17
CA SER A 104 11.76 -8.47 -32.69
C SER A 104 12.05 -7.07 -32.12
N ARG A 105 11.29 -6.05 -32.53
CA ARG A 105 11.44 -4.69 -31.99
C ARG A 105 11.01 -4.61 -30.54
N LEU A 106 10.03 -5.43 -30.14
CA LEU A 106 9.56 -5.49 -28.75
C LEU A 106 10.59 -6.13 -27.84
N SER A 107 11.33 -7.13 -28.33
CA SER A 107 12.41 -7.81 -27.57
C SER A 107 13.38 -6.81 -26.95
N THR A 108 13.85 -5.83 -27.73
CA THR A 108 14.81 -4.82 -27.23
C THR A 108 14.27 -4.03 -26.04
N PHE A 109 12.96 -3.72 -26.01
CA PHE A 109 12.36 -3.04 -24.87
C PHE A 109 12.17 -3.96 -23.67
N LEU A 110 11.83 -5.22 -23.89
CA LEU A 110 11.69 -6.22 -22.82
C LEU A 110 13.04 -6.51 -22.16
N ASP A 111 14.12 -6.61 -22.95
CA ASP A 111 15.48 -6.81 -22.44
C ASP A 111 15.92 -5.61 -21.57
N LEU A 112 15.61 -4.38 -22.00
CA LEU A 112 15.89 -3.17 -21.23
C LEU A 112 15.02 -3.04 -19.97
N ALA A 113 13.83 -3.63 -19.96
CA ALA A 113 12.87 -3.58 -18.87
C ALA A 113 12.92 -4.82 -17.96
N GLU A 114 13.87 -5.74 -18.16
CA GLU A 114 13.91 -7.03 -17.46
C GLU A 114 13.84 -6.87 -15.94
N SER A 115 14.62 -5.94 -15.39
CA SER A 115 14.63 -5.63 -13.95
C SER A 115 13.30 -5.03 -13.47
N VAL A 116 12.70 -4.14 -14.25
CA VAL A 116 11.40 -3.51 -13.96
C VAL A 116 10.29 -4.57 -13.97
N LEU A 117 10.29 -5.44 -14.96
CA LEU A 117 9.32 -6.54 -15.07
C LEU A 117 9.47 -7.54 -13.91
N SER A 118 10.71 -7.89 -13.56
CA SER A 118 11.02 -8.77 -12.42
C SER A 118 10.57 -8.16 -11.09
N TYR A 119 10.78 -6.85 -10.90
CA TYR A 119 10.32 -6.13 -9.70
C TYR A 119 8.79 -6.23 -9.52
N PHE A 120 8.02 -6.08 -10.61
CA PHE A 120 6.55 -6.08 -10.55
C PHE A 120 5.89 -7.45 -10.72
N GLU A 121 6.62 -8.49 -11.14
CA GLU A 121 6.10 -9.86 -11.26
C GLU A 121 5.27 -10.31 -10.05
N PRO A 122 5.76 -10.20 -8.79
CA PRO A 122 4.98 -10.62 -7.62
C PRO A 122 3.72 -9.79 -7.34
N TYR A 123 3.61 -8.61 -7.94
CA TYR A 123 2.50 -7.68 -7.76
C TYR A 123 1.53 -7.71 -8.95
N LEU A 124 1.86 -8.44 -10.02
CA LEU A 124 1.06 -8.50 -11.24
C LEU A 124 0.07 -9.67 -11.19
N GLY A 125 -1.20 -9.36 -10.93
CA GLY A 125 -2.31 -10.29 -11.09
C GLY A 125 -2.75 -10.40 -12.56
N ARG A 126 -3.06 -11.62 -13.01
CA ARG A 126 -3.62 -11.89 -14.34
C ARG A 126 -4.78 -12.87 -14.21
N ILE A 127 -5.94 -12.50 -14.77
CA ILE A 127 -7.10 -13.39 -14.90
C ILE A 127 -7.63 -13.39 -16.34
N GLU A 128 -8.29 -14.48 -16.71
CA GLU A 128 -8.95 -14.64 -18.00
C GLU A 128 -10.47 -14.75 -17.77
N ILE A 129 -11.23 -13.91 -18.46
CA ILE A 129 -12.70 -13.86 -18.35
C ILE A 129 -13.34 -13.97 -19.73
N MET A 130 -14.58 -14.44 -19.77
CA MET A 130 -15.36 -14.43 -21.00
C MET A 130 -15.99 -13.05 -21.20
N GLY A 131 -15.52 -12.32 -22.19
CA GLY A 131 -16.07 -11.03 -22.58
C GLY A 131 -17.46 -11.15 -23.22
N SER A 132 -18.16 -10.02 -23.31
CA SER A 132 -19.52 -9.93 -23.89
C SER A 132 -19.60 -10.45 -25.33
N ALA A 133 -18.50 -10.37 -26.08
CA ALA A 133 -18.36 -10.89 -27.43
C ALA A 133 -18.10 -12.41 -27.49
N LYS A 134 -18.22 -13.14 -26.38
CA LYS A 134 -17.86 -14.57 -26.23
C LYS A 134 -16.41 -14.87 -26.63
N ARG A 135 -15.52 -13.91 -26.40
CA ARG A 135 -14.08 -14.05 -26.57
C ARG A 135 -13.41 -13.97 -25.19
N ILE A 136 -12.30 -14.67 -25.03
CA ILE A 136 -11.52 -14.61 -23.80
C ILE A 136 -10.81 -13.25 -23.77
N GLU A 137 -10.95 -12.55 -22.66
CA GLU A 137 -10.29 -11.27 -22.37
C GLU A 137 -9.37 -11.46 -21.17
N ARG A 138 -8.19 -10.84 -21.21
CA ARG A 138 -7.23 -10.85 -20.11
C ARG A 138 -7.34 -9.55 -19.33
N VAL A 139 -7.42 -9.66 -18.01
CA VAL A 139 -7.43 -8.52 -17.10
C VAL A 139 -6.18 -8.60 -16.24
N TYR A 140 -5.43 -7.50 -16.22
CA TYR A 140 -4.28 -7.30 -15.35
C TYR A 140 -4.66 -6.36 -14.21
N PHE A 141 -4.18 -6.64 -13.01
CA PHE A 141 -4.44 -5.82 -11.83
C PHE A 141 -3.27 -5.90 -10.84
N GLU A 142 -3.15 -4.90 -9.99
CA GLU A 142 -2.14 -4.88 -8.93
C GLU A 142 -2.60 -5.71 -7.73
N ILE A 143 -1.71 -6.56 -7.22
CA ILE A 143 -1.86 -7.29 -5.97
C ILE A 143 -1.07 -6.56 -4.90
N SER A 144 -1.73 -6.15 -3.81
CA SER A 144 -1.05 -5.46 -2.72
C SER A 144 -0.07 -6.36 -1.96
N GLU A 145 0.99 -5.76 -1.42
CA GLU A 145 1.97 -6.46 -0.59
C GLU A 145 1.34 -7.08 0.67
N SER A 146 0.38 -6.38 1.27
CA SER A 146 -0.35 -6.83 2.46
C SER A 146 -1.23 -8.03 2.15
N SER A 147 -2.01 -8.01 1.06
CA SER A 147 -2.84 -9.16 0.65
C SER A 147 -1.98 -10.38 0.34
N ARG A 148 -0.84 -10.21 -0.35
CA ARG A 148 0.10 -11.30 -0.62
C ARG A 148 0.66 -11.90 0.67
N THR A 149 1.08 -11.05 1.60
CA THR A 149 1.64 -11.50 2.89
C THR A 149 0.60 -12.24 3.74
N GLN A 150 -0.64 -11.75 3.77
CA GLN A 150 -1.74 -12.42 4.48
C GLN A 150 -2.09 -13.78 3.84
N TRP A 151 -2.09 -13.87 2.51
CA TRP A 151 -2.32 -15.12 1.78
C TRP A 151 -1.29 -16.19 2.09
N GLU A 152 -0.05 -15.78 2.38
CA GLU A 152 1.05 -16.70 2.70
C GLU A 152 1.01 -17.25 4.14
N LYS A 153 0.12 -16.74 5.01
CA LYS A 153 0.00 -17.19 6.40
C LYS A 153 -0.39 -18.68 6.48
N PRO A 154 0.18 -19.45 7.45
CA PRO A 154 -0.10 -20.88 7.57
C PRO A 154 -1.58 -21.24 7.67
N GLN A 155 -2.37 -20.44 8.39
CA GLN A 155 -3.82 -20.62 8.53
C GLN A 155 -4.53 -20.62 7.17
N VAL A 156 -4.29 -19.59 6.34
CA VAL A 156 -4.93 -19.43 5.02
C VAL A 156 -4.49 -20.55 4.07
N LYS A 157 -3.20 -20.91 4.10
CA LYS A 157 -2.67 -22.02 3.31
C LYS A 157 -3.32 -23.36 3.65
N GLU A 158 -3.57 -23.63 4.93
CA GLU A 158 -4.21 -24.87 5.36
C GLU A 158 -5.70 -24.89 5.05
N SER A 159 -6.41 -23.77 5.27
CA SER A 159 -7.81 -23.61 4.86
C SER A 159 -7.99 -23.86 3.35
N LYS A 160 -7.11 -23.28 2.52
CA LYS A 160 -7.07 -23.56 1.07
C LYS A 160 -6.83 -25.04 0.74
N ARG A 161 -5.90 -25.69 1.45
CA ARG A 161 -5.61 -27.12 1.24
C ARG A 161 -6.84 -27.98 1.53
N GLN A 162 -7.53 -27.70 2.63
CA GLN A 162 -8.75 -28.39 3.03
C GLN A 162 -9.86 -28.18 2.00
N PHE A 163 -10.11 -26.93 1.59
CA PHE A 163 -11.09 -26.61 0.55
C PHE A 163 -10.86 -27.39 -0.76
N ILE A 164 -9.61 -27.44 -1.24
CA ILE A 164 -9.26 -28.19 -2.47
C ILE A 164 -9.58 -29.67 -2.31
N PHE A 165 -9.30 -30.25 -1.15
CA PHE A 165 -9.59 -31.66 -0.87
C PHE A 165 -11.10 -31.94 -0.90
N ASP A 166 -11.90 -31.09 -0.24
CA ASP A 166 -13.35 -31.28 -0.13
C ASP A 166 -14.04 -31.14 -1.50
N VAL A 167 -13.69 -30.12 -2.29
CA VAL A 167 -14.29 -29.87 -3.61
C VAL A 167 -13.98 -30.97 -4.63
N VAL A 168 -12.79 -31.57 -4.57
CA VAL A 168 -12.40 -32.65 -5.49
C VAL A 168 -13.08 -33.97 -5.14
N ASN A 169 -13.30 -34.24 -3.86
CA ASN A 169 -13.87 -35.50 -3.40
C ASN A 169 -15.41 -35.52 -3.39
N GLU A 170 -16.05 -34.40 -3.03
CA GLU A 170 -17.49 -34.35 -2.72
C GLU A 170 -18.30 -33.47 -3.68
N GLY A 171 -17.65 -32.63 -4.50
CA GLY A 171 -18.33 -31.63 -5.34
C GLY A 171 -18.88 -32.15 -6.67
N GLY A 172 -20.20 -32.05 -6.87
CA GLY A 172 -20.83 -32.14 -8.19
C GLY A 172 -20.40 -30.97 -9.09
N GLU A 173 -20.22 -31.20 -10.40
CA GLU A 173 -19.61 -30.23 -11.33
C GLU A 173 -20.34 -28.88 -11.41
N SER A 174 -21.66 -28.85 -11.19
CA SER A 174 -22.47 -27.63 -11.20
C SER A 174 -22.28 -26.73 -9.97
N GLU A 175 -21.85 -27.27 -8.83
CA GLU A 175 -21.76 -26.53 -7.55
C GLU A 175 -20.33 -26.07 -7.24
N LYS A 176 -19.33 -26.59 -7.96
CA LYS A 176 -17.91 -26.26 -7.71
C LYS A 176 -17.61 -24.77 -7.77
N MET A 177 -18.23 -24.07 -8.72
CA MET A 177 -18.01 -22.63 -8.89
C MET A 177 -18.61 -21.83 -7.74
N GLU A 178 -19.79 -22.23 -7.27
CA GLU A 178 -20.46 -21.58 -6.13
C GLU A 178 -19.66 -21.80 -4.83
N MET A 179 -19.21 -23.03 -4.57
CA MET A 179 -18.34 -23.32 -3.43
C MET A 179 -17.02 -22.54 -3.46
N PHE A 180 -16.43 -22.37 -4.65
CA PHE A 180 -15.20 -21.58 -4.81
C PHE A 180 -15.41 -20.10 -4.48
N VAL A 181 -16.51 -19.51 -4.94
CA VAL A 181 -16.84 -18.12 -4.62
C VAL A 181 -17.07 -17.96 -3.11
N ASN A 182 -17.82 -18.88 -2.48
CA ASN A 182 -18.04 -18.85 -1.04
C ASN A 182 -16.72 -18.93 -0.24
N PHE A 183 -15.80 -19.82 -0.64
CA PHE A 183 -14.47 -19.90 -0.04
C PHE A 183 -13.70 -18.57 -0.15
N CYS A 184 -13.78 -17.89 -1.30
CA CYS A 184 -13.16 -16.58 -1.47
C CYS A 184 -13.77 -15.52 -0.54
N GLU A 185 -15.10 -15.49 -0.39
CA GLU A 185 -15.79 -14.56 0.52
C GLU A 185 -15.41 -14.81 1.99
N ASP A 186 -15.42 -16.07 2.42
CA ASP A 186 -15.02 -16.47 3.77
C ASP A 186 -13.56 -16.11 4.05
N THR A 187 -12.67 -16.32 3.08
CA THR A 187 -11.25 -15.99 3.23
C THR A 187 -11.03 -14.48 3.40
N ILE A 188 -11.78 -13.64 2.69
CA ILE A 188 -11.72 -12.18 2.86
C ILE A 188 -12.11 -11.81 4.30
N PHE A 189 -13.18 -12.39 4.82
CA PHE A 189 -13.63 -12.15 6.19
C PHE A 189 -12.57 -12.60 7.23
N GLU A 190 -11.97 -13.79 7.05
CA GLU A 190 -10.89 -14.27 7.91
C GLU A 190 -9.67 -13.35 7.89
N MET A 191 -9.25 -12.89 6.69
CA MET A 191 -8.11 -11.99 6.53
C MET A 191 -8.34 -10.64 7.24
N GLN A 192 -9.56 -10.08 7.15
CA GLN A 192 -9.94 -8.84 7.82
C GLN A 192 -9.98 -8.98 9.35
N LEU A 193 -10.49 -10.10 9.85
CA LEU A 193 -10.51 -10.38 11.29
C LEU A 193 -9.08 -10.56 11.83
N ALA A 194 -8.24 -11.29 11.11
CA ALA A 194 -6.85 -11.54 11.49
C ALA A 194 -6.00 -10.26 11.52
N SER A 195 -6.27 -9.27 10.66
CA SER A 195 -5.59 -7.96 10.75
C SER A 195 -5.99 -7.19 12.01
N GLN A 196 -7.27 -7.18 12.39
CA GLN A 196 -7.75 -6.44 13.57
C GLN A 196 -7.18 -6.98 14.89
N ILE A 197 -6.95 -8.29 14.97
CA ILE A 197 -6.40 -8.94 16.18
C ILE A 197 -4.88 -8.74 16.28
N SER A 198 -4.19 -8.54 15.15
CA SER A 198 -2.73 -8.41 15.10
C SER A 198 -2.21 -7.00 15.40
N GLU A 199 -3.07 -5.99 15.43
CA GLU A 199 -2.71 -4.65 15.88
C GLU A 199 -2.61 -4.65 17.41
N PRO A 200 -1.44 -4.34 18.01
CA PRO A 200 -1.37 -4.15 19.45
C PRO A 200 -2.21 -2.91 19.82
N ASP A 201 -3.10 -3.07 20.78
CA ASP A 201 -3.95 -2.01 21.32
C ASP A 201 -3.08 -0.84 21.79
N VAL A 202 -2.99 0.24 21.00
CA VAL A 202 -2.19 1.44 21.30
C VAL A 202 -2.83 2.26 22.45
N SER A 203 -3.92 1.76 23.03
CA SER A 203 -4.70 2.43 24.07
C SER A 203 -4.03 2.50 25.46
N GLU A 204 -2.89 1.83 25.71
CA GLU A 204 -2.24 1.87 27.04
C GLU A 204 -0.99 2.78 27.15
N ARG A 205 -0.63 3.57 26.12
CA ARG A 205 0.52 4.50 26.20
C ARG A 205 0.21 5.99 26.01
N ARG A 206 -1.06 6.38 25.90
CA ARG A 206 -1.43 7.77 25.56
C ARG A 206 -2.06 8.57 26.72
N GLU A 207 -1.96 8.12 27.97
CA GLU A 207 -2.56 8.83 29.11
C GLU A 207 -1.66 9.87 29.81
N GLU A 208 -0.40 10.11 29.40
CA GLU A 208 0.48 11.05 30.15
C GLU A 208 1.01 12.28 29.40
N GLU A 209 0.72 12.50 28.11
CA GLU A 209 1.22 13.70 27.41
C GLU A 209 0.19 14.33 26.45
N GLU A 210 -0.94 14.83 26.94
CA GLU A 210 -1.72 15.86 26.23
C GLU A 210 -2.34 16.86 27.24
N GLU A 211 -1.49 17.55 28.02
CA GLU A 211 -1.77 18.93 28.45
C GLU A 211 -0.91 19.85 27.59
N ASP A 212 -1.52 20.46 26.56
CA ASP A 212 -1.22 21.78 25.98
C ASP A 212 -1.33 21.78 24.44
N ALA A 213 -2.45 22.30 23.93
CA ALA A 213 -2.55 23.20 22.77
C ALA A 213 -4.01 23.29 22.29
N GLY A 214 -4.52 24.52 22.20
CA GLY A 214 -5.91 24.84 21.88
C GLY A 214 -6.35 24.59 20.43
N PRO A 215 -7.66 24.76 20.14
CA PRO A 215 -8.24 24.42 18.85
C PRO A 215 -8.26 25.64 17.92
N ASP A 216 -7.49 25.60 16.82
CA ASP A 216 -7.67 26.51 15.69
C ASP A 216 -8.33 25.81 14.51
N GLU A 217 -9.56 26.26 14.29
CA GLU A 217 -10.35 26.51 13.09
C GLU A 217 -10.15 25.66 11.80
N ALA A 218 -11.32 25.26 11.29
CA ALA A 218 -11.55 24.49 10.09
C ALA A 218 -11.35 25.31 8.82
N GLU A 219 -10.68 24.71 7.84
CA GLU A 219 -10.80 25.09 6.43
C GLU A 219 -11.52 23.97 5.66
N GLU A 220 -12.57 24.38 4.95
CA GLU A 220 -13.42 23.58 4.09
C GLU A 220 -12.69 23.33 2.74
N GLU A 221 -12.51 22.07 2.34
CA GLU A 221 -12.20 21.73 0.96
C GLU A 221 -13.39 21.02 0.29
N GLU A 222 -13.72 21.51 -0.91
CA GLU A 222 -14.83 21.12 -1.76
C GLU A 222 -14.70 19.69 -2.32
N GLU A 223 -15.76 18.88 -2.18
CA GLU A 223 -15.91 17.59 -2.86
C GLU A 223 -16.36 17.79 -4.33
N ILE A 224 -15.58 17.27 -5.28
CA ILE A 224 -16.00 17.00 -6.66
C ILE A 224 -16.47 15.53 -6.73
N PRO A 225 -17.65 15.21 -7.30
CA PRO A 225 -18.28 13.90 -7.12
C PRO A 225 -17.89 12.92 -8.24
N GLU A 226 -17.41 11.73 -7.88
CA GLU A 226 -17.34 10.61 -8.82
C GLU A 226 -18.11 9.37 -8.34
N SER A 227 -18.94 8.89 -9.25
CA SER A 227 -19.49 7.53 -9.38
C SER A 227 -20.34 6.97 -8.24
N GLN A 228 -21.65 7.07 -8.48
CA GLN A 228 -22.73 6.47 -7.73
C GLN A 228 -22.69 4.93 -7.85
N SER A 229 -22.36 4.26 -6.74
CA SER A 229 -22.70 2.84 -6.52
C SER A 229 -23.74 2.73 -5.41
N ALA A 230 -24.78 1.91 -5.67
CA ALA A 230 -25.97 1.74 -4.84
C ALA A 230 -25.74 1.17 -3.43
N PHE A 231 -24.48 0.97 -3.03
CA PHE A 231 -24.07 0.55 -1.68
C PHE A 231 -23.86 1.73 -0.72
N SER A 232 -23.64 2.96 -1.22
CA SER A 232 -23.36 4.16 -0.41
C SER A 232 -24.60 4.80 0.25
N ALA A 233 -25.81 4.50 -0.24
CA ALA A 233 -27.05 5.13 0.22
C ALA A 233 -27.52 4.66 1.61
N THR A 234 -27.05 3.51 2.09
CA THR A 234 -27.53 2.93 3.36
C THR A 234 -26.69 3.36 4.56
N CYS A 235 -25.41 3.73 4.38
CA CYS A 235 -24.52 4.15 5.47
C CYS A 235 -24.61 5.64 5.84
N THR A 236 -25.11 6.51 4.96
CA THR A 236 -25.32 7.94 5.26
C THR A 236 -26.53 8.19 6.17
N SER A 237 -27.49 7.27 6.23
CA SER A 237 -28.68 7.37 7.10
C SER A 237 -28.42 7.02 8.57
N VAL A 238 -27.39 6.21 8.85
CA VAL A 238 -27.02 5.83 10.23
C VAL A 238 -26.18 6.94 10.89
N LYS A 239 -25.28 7.60 10.14
CA LYS A 239 -24.49 8.74 10.62
C LYS A 239 -25.34 9.95 11.03
N ARG A 240 -26.44 10.24 10.31
CA ARG A 240 -27.34 11.37 10.66
C ARG A 240 -28.16 11.15 11.94
N LYS A 241 -28.56 9.91 12.27
CA LYS A 241 -29.34 9.64 13.51
C LYS A 241 -28.51 9.71 14.79
N ILE A 242 -27.21 9.41 14.71
CA ILE A 242 -26.30 9.44 15.87
C ILE A 242 -25.85 10.88 16.19
N SER A 243 -25.67 11.71 15.17
CA SER A 243 -25.36 13.15 15.32
C SER A 243 -26.50 13.93 16.01
N SER A 244 -27.77 13.63 15.68
CA SER A 244 -28.93 14.26 16.34
C SER A 244 -29.13 13.83 17.80
N PHE A 245 -28.58 12.69 18.22
CA PHE A 245 -28.69 12.22 19.61
C PHE A 245 -27.61 12.81 20.52
N ARG A 246 -26.41 13.09 19.97
CA ARG A 246 -25.31 13.74 20.71
C ARG A 246 -25.50 15.26 20.88
N GLN A 247 -26.29 15.92 20.03
CA GLN A 247 -26.63 17.34 20.20
C GLN A 247 -27.74 17.62 21.23
N MET A 248 -28.40 16.58 21.75
CA MET A 248 -29.51 16.75 22.71
C MET A 248 -29.11 16.48 24.18
N LEU A 249 -27.89 16.02 24.44
CA LEU A 249 -27.45 15.64 25.80
C LEU A 249 -26.37 16.54 26.43
N THR A 250 -25.90 17.60 25.77
CA THR A 250 -24.74 18.38 26.29
C THR A 250 -25.00 19.85 26.65
N ILE A 251 -26.21 20.41 26.62
CA ILE A 251 -26.43 21.83 27.04
C ILE A 251 -27.72 22.06 27.87
N ARG A 252 -28.19 21.10 28.70
CA ARG A 252 -29.37 21.35 29.55
C ARG A 252 -29.33 20.98 31.03
N SER A 253 -28.21 20.48 31.59
CA SER A 253 -28.12 20.19 33.03
C SER A 253 -27.16 21.07 33.84
N MET A 254 -26.23 21.83 33.25
CA MET A 254 -25.25 22.62 34.03
C MET A 254 -25.64 24.09 34.34
N ARG A 255 -26.75 24.63 33.82
CA ARG A 255 -27.17 26.03 34.07
C ARG A 255 -28.21 26.24 35.18
N ARG A 256 -28.65 25.19 35.89
CA ARG A 256 -29.63 25.31 37.01
C ARG A 256 -29.07 25.08 38.42
N GLN A 257 -27.81 24.65 38.57
CA GLN A 257 -27.21 24.35 39.89
C GLN A 257 -26.28 25.46 40.43
N PHE A 258 -25.83 26.42 39.59
CA PHE A 258 -24.91 27.48 40.04
C PHE A 258 -25.54 28.79 40.54
N LYS A 259 -26.89 28.90 40.60
CA LYS A 259 -27.59 30.11 41.11
C LYS A 259 -28.17 29.97 42.53
N LYS A 260 -27.85 28.90 43.27
CA LYS A 260 -28.32 28.71 44.67
C LYS A 260 -27.22 28.73 45.74
N VAL A 261 -25.94 28.83 45.38
CA VAL A 261 -24.82 28.81 46.36
C VAL A 261 -24.24 30.21 46.65
N LEU A 262 -24.68 31.26 45.94
CA LEU A 262 -24.25 32.65 46.17
C LEU A 262 -25.32 33.57 46.79
N LYS A 263 -26.31 32.99 47.48
CA LYS A 263 -27.24 33.69 48.37
C LYS A 263 -27.42 32.88 49.65
N LEU A 264 -26.38 32.83 50.48
CA LEU A 264 -26.42 32.55 51.92
C LEU A 264 -25.06 32.97 52.54
N SER A 265 -24.71 34.24 52.33
CA SER A 265 -23.69 34.95 53.10
C SER A 265 -24.18 36.37 53.35
N ILE A 266 -25.08 36.49 54.33
CA ILE A 266 -25.04 37.52 55.37
C ILE A 266 -24.93 36.74 56.68
#